data_AF-A0A537LCL9-F1
#
_entry.id   AF-A0A537LCL9-F1
#
_cell.length_a   1.000
_cell.length_b   1.000
_cell.length_c   1.000
_cell.angle_alpha   90.00
_cell.angle_beta   90.00
_cell.angle_gamma   90.00
#
_symmetry.space_group_name_H-M   'P 1'
#
loop_
_entity.id
_entity.type
_entity.pdbx_description
1 polymer ?
#
loop_
_entity_poly.entity_id
_entity_poly.type
_entity_poly.pdbx_seq_one_letter_code
_entity_poly.pdbx_strand_id
1 'polypeptide(L)'
;MSGIVLSASVRQNLLSLQSTADLLATTQNRLATGKKVNTALDNPTNYFTAASLDSRASDINNLLDGIGNGVQVLQAANTGITSLQKLVDTAKSIANQVLQTTVGYSSKSTATSAIALGGNAANLVDGTVIKSGDILAIASTGG
;
A
#
# COMPACT_ATOMS: atom_id res chain seq x y z
N MET A 1 -37.97 -45.27 -64.26
CA MET A 1 -36.93 -44.66 -63.42
C MET A 1 -35.63 -45.39 -63.73
N SER A 2 -34.87 -44.91 -64.72
CA SER A 2 -33.58 -45.51 -65.10
C SER A 2 -32.63 -45.28 -63.93
N GLY A 3 -32.49 -46.29 -63.07
CA GLY A 3 -31.53 -46.26 -61.98
C GLY A 3 -30.17 -45.98 -62.60
N ILE A 4 -29.56 -44.86 -62.24
CA ILE A 4 -28.20 -44.56 -62.62
C ILE A 4 -27.35 -45.65 -61.96
N VAL A 5 -27.10 -46.73 -62.68
CA VAL A 5 -26.16 -47.78 -62.28
C VAL A 5 -24.77 -47.22 -62.53
N LEU A 6 -24.32 -46.39 -61.58
CA LEU A 6 -22.94 -45.95 -61.52
C LEU A 6 -22.06 -47.21 -61.52
N SER A 7 -21.23 -47.36 -62.55
CA SER A 7 -20.29 -48.49 -62.63
C SER A 7 -19.45 -48.52 -61.36
N ALA A 8 -19.02 -49.72 -60.93
CA ALA A 8 -18.29 -49.88 -59.67
C ALA A 8 -17.12 -48.89 -59.53
N SER A 9 -16.42 -48.61 -60.64
CA SER A 9 -15.31 -47.65 -60.72
C SER A 9 -15.72 -46.18 -60.52
N VAL A 10 -16.91 -45.78 -60.99
CA VAL A 10 -17.42 -44.41 -60.81
C VAL A 10 -17.88 -44.19 -59.36
N ARG A 11 -18.49 -45.20 -58.71
CA ARG A 11 -18.80 -45.12 -57.27
C ARG A 11 -17.55 -45.03 -56.41
N GLN A 12 -16.51 -45.79 -56.73
CA GLN A 12 -15.25 -45.73 -56.01
C GLN A 12 -14.60 -44.34 -56.13
N ASN A 13 -14.64 -43.73 -57.32
CA ASN A 13 -14.18 -42.36 -57.51
C ASN A 13 -15.03 -41.36 -56.73
N LEU A 14 -16.36 -41.49 -56.78
CA LEU A 14 -17.27 -40.61 -56.05
C LEU A 14 -17.05 -40.69 -54.53
N LEU A 15 -16.84 -41.90 -53.99
CA LEU A 15 -16.54 -42.11 -52.57
C LEU A 15 -15.22 -41.44 -52.17
N SER A 16 -14.21 -41.53 -53.05
CA SER A 16 -12.93 -40.85 -52.84
C SER A 16 -13.07 -39.33 -52.90
N LEU A 17 -13.87 -38.80 -53.82
CA LEU A 17 -14.13 -37.35 -53.91
C LEU A 17 -14.92 -36.84 -52.71
N GLN A 18 -15.89 -37.62 -52.20
CA GLN A 18 -16.62 -37.30 -50.98
C GLN A 18 -15.67 -37.27 -49.77
N SER A 19 -14.84 -38.30 -49.61
CA SER A 19 -13.86 -38.36 -48.52
C SER A 19 -12.87 -37.19 -48.57
N THR A 20 -12.42 -36.80 -49.76
CA THR A 20 -11.56 -35.62 -49.95
C THR A 20 -12.29 -34.32 -49.63
N ALA A 21 -13.56 -34.19 -50.03
CA ALA A 21 -14.38 -33.02 -49.73
C ALA A 21 -14.61 -32.87 -48.21
N ASP A 22 -14.89 -33.96 -47.50
CA ASP A 22 -15.08 -33.98 -46.04
C ASP A 22 -13.77 -33.65 -45.30
N LEU A 23 -12.65 -34.21 -45.76
CA LEU A 23 -11.33 -33.89 -45.20
C LEU A 23 -11.03 -32.40 -45.39
N LEU A 24 -11.29 -31.86 -46.59
CA LEU A 24 -11.05 -30.46 -46.94
C LEU A 24 -11.94 -29.50 -46.13
N ALA A 25 -13.22 -29.84 -45.93
CA ALA A 25 -14.11 -29.08 -45.06
C ALA A 25 -13.61 -29.06 -43.60
N THR A 26 -13.12 -30.20 -43.12
CA THR A 26 -12.54 -30.33 -41.77
C THR A 26 -11.26 -29.51 -41.62
N THR A 27 -10.33 -29.55 -42.58
CA THR A 27 -9.11 -28.72 -42.54
C THR A 27 -9.42 -27.24 -42.63
N GLN A 28 -10.36 -26.82 -43.48
CA GLN A 28 -10.79 -25.42 -43.53
C GLN A 28 -11.37 -24.94 -42.19
N ASN A 29 -12.21 -25.76 -41.55
CA ASN A 29 -12.78 -25.43 -40.24
C ASN A 29 -11.70 -25.29 -39.15
N ARG A 30 -10.72 -26.20 -39.13
CA ARG A 30 -9.57 -26.15 -38.22
C ARG A 30 -8.66 -24.96 -38.47
N LEU A 31 -8.47 -24.56 -39.74
CA LEU A 31 -7.67 -23.39 -40.09
C LEU A 31 -8.36 -22.09 -39.68
N ALA A 32 -9.68 -21.98 -39.91
CA ALA A 32 -10.46 -20.81 -39.56
C ALA A 32 -10.54 -20.57 -38.03
N THR A 33 -10.60 -21.64 -37.26
CA THR A 33 -10.70 -21.59 -35.78
C THR A 33 -9.35 -21.64 -35.08
N GLY A 34 -8.30 -22.10 -35.77
CA GLY A 34 -7.00 -22.44 -35.19
C GLY A 34 -7.04 -23.63 -34.22
N LYS A 35 -8.20 -24.27 -34.02
CA LYS A 35 -8.38 -25.36 -33.05
C LYS A 35 -8.25 -26.72 -33.74
N LYS A 36 -7.48 -27.62 -33.11
CA LYS A 36 -7.39 -29.03 -33.54
C LYS A 36 -8.68 -29.81 -33.26
N VAL A 37 -9.53 -29.38 -32.33
CA VAL A 37 -10.78 -30.05 -31.99
C VAL A 37 -11.84 -28.96 -31.87
N ASN A 38 -12.79 -28.93 -32.79
CA ASN A 38 -13.84 -27.91 -32.82
C ASN A 38 -15.16 -28.40 -32.24
N THR A 39 -15.39 -29.71 -32.27
CA THR A 39 -16.63 -30.31 -31.77
C THR A 39 -16.31 -31.47 -30.82
N ALA A 40 -17.28 -31.82 -29.98
CA ALA A 40 -17.20 -33.01 -29.14
C ALA A 40 -17.17 -34.32 -29.96
N LEU A 41 -17.61 -34.29 -31.23
CA LEU A 41 -17.58 -35.45 -32.13
C LEU A 41 -16.17 -35.75 -32.65
N ASP A 42 -15.32 -34.73 -32.80
CA ASP A 42 -13.92 -34.92 -33.25
C ASP A 42 -13.07 -35.62 -32.18
N ASN A 43 -13.18 -35.16 -30.93
CA ASN A 43 -12.52 -35.78 -29.78
C ASN A 43 -13.15 -35.27 -28.47
N PRO A 44 -14.01 -36.05 -27.80
CA PRO A 44 -14.74 -35.58 -26.62
C PRO A 44 -13.79 -35.22 -25.47
N THR A 45 -12.79 -36.05 -25.19
CA THR A 45 -11.83 -35.81 -24.09
C THR A 45 -11.10 -34.49 -24.25
N ASN A 46 -10.55 -34.22 -25.43
CA ASN A 46 -9.80 -33.00 -25.70
C ASN A 46 -10.73 -31.77 -25.75
N TYR A 47 -11.94 -31.91 -26.31
CA TYR A 47 -12.90 -30.82 -26.37
C TYR A 47 -13.33 -30.36 -24.98
N PHE A 48 -13.73 -31.29 -24.10
CA PHE A 48 -14.15 -30.94 -22.73
C PHE A 48 -12.98 -30.48 -21.84
N THR A 49 -11.78 -31.02 -22.07
CA THR A 49 -10.58 -30.51 -21.39
C THR A 49 -10.29 -29.06 -21.79
N ALA A 50 -10.30 -28.76 -23.09
CA ALA A 50 -10.12 -27.41 -23.59
C ALA A 50 -11.21 -26.45 -23.07
N ALA A 51 -12.47 -26.87 -23.08
CA ALA A 51 -13.57 -26.07 -22.54
C ALA A 51 -13.40 -25.78 -21.04
N SER A 52 -12.94 -26.77 -20.26
CA SER A 52 -12.66 -26.57 -18.83
C SER A 52 -11.47 -25.62 -18.61
N LEU A 53 -10.47 -25.67 -19.48
CA LEU A 53 -9.33 -24.75 -19.43
C LEU A 53 -9.74 -23.32 -19.82
N ASP A 54 -10.62 -23.15 -20.81
CA ASP A 54 -11.17 -21.84 -21.19
C ASP A 54 -11.93 -21.22 -20.00
N SER A 55 -12.79 -21.99 -19.30
CA SER A 55 -13.47 -21.52 -18.09
C SER A 55 -12.48 -21.11 -16.99
N ARG A 56 -11.46 -21.93 -16.73
CA ARG A 56 -10.41 -21.60 -15.75
C ARG A 56 -9.64 -20.33 -16.12
N ALA A 57 -9.37 -20.11 -17.41
CA ALA A 57 -8.71 -18.90 -17.87
C ALA A 57 -9.58 -17.66 -17.61
N SER A 58 -10.90 -17.74 -17.82
CA SER A 58 -11.83 -16.67 -17.46
C SER A 58 -11.83 -16.42 -15.94
N ASP A 59 -11.87 -17.46 -15.13
CA ASP A 59 -11.81 -17.35 -13.67
C ASP A 59 -10.50 -16.71 -13.20
N ILE A 60 -9.37 -17.08 -13.82
CA ILE A 60 -8.06 -16.48 -13.53
C ILE A 60 -8.03 -14.99 -13.91
N ASN A 61 -8.66 -14.58 -15.01
CA ASN A 61 -8.75 -13.15 -15.36
C ASN A 61 -9.55 -12.37 -14.32
N ASN A 62 -10.70 -12.89 -13.89
CA ASN A 62 -11.50 -12.28 -12.82
C ASN A 62 -10.72 -12.20 -11.50
N LEU A 63 -9.97 -13.25 -11.17
CA LEU A 63 -9.09 -13.27 -9.99
C LEU A 63 -7.96 -12.24 -10.11
N LEU A 64 -7.36 -12.12 -11.29
CA LEU A 64 -6.28 -11.16 -11.55
C LEU A 64 -6.77 -9.71 -11.34
N ASP A 65 -7.98 -9.40 -11.80
CA ASP A 65 -8.60 -8.10 -11.57
C ASP A 65 -8.84 -7.86 -10.06
N GLY A 66 -9.35 -8.88 -9.35
CA GLY A 66 -9.50 -8.83 -7.89
C GLY A 66 -8.17 -8.61 -7.16
N ILE A 67 -7.11 -9.28 -7.57
CA ILE A 67 -5.75 -9.11 -7.05
C ILE A 67 -5.23 -7.71 -7.38
N GLY A 68 -5.47 -7.18 -8.58
CA GLY A 68 -5.09 -5.82 -8.96
C GLY A 68 -5.68 -4.76 -8.03
N ASN A 69 -6.95 -4.90 -7.68
CA ASN A 69 -7.59 -4.06 -6.67
C ASN A 69 -6.97 -4.27 -5.27
N GLY A 70 -6.71 -5.53 -4.88
CA GLY A 70 -6.05 -5.85 -3.60
C GLY A 70 -4.65 -5.25 -3.47
N VAL A 71 -3.86 -5.23 -4.54
CA VAL A 71 -2.53 -4.61 -4.58
C VAL A 71 -2.61 -3.10 -4.36
N GLN A 72 -3.60 -2.42 -4.94
CA GLN A 72 -3.81 -0.99 -4.69
C GLN A 72 -4.15 -0.71 -3.21
N VAL A 73 -4.99 -1.56 -2.59
CA VAL A 73 -5.30 -1.48 -1.16
C VAL A 73 -4.04 -1.69 -0.32
N LEU A 74 -3.23 -2.70 -0.63
CA LEU A 74 -1.96 -2.95 0.06
C LEU A 74 -0.98 -1.80 -0.11
N GLN A 75 -0.93 -1.17 -1.28
CA GLN A 75 -0.07 -0.01 -1.53
C GLN A 75 -0.52 1.21 -0.72
N ALA A 76 -1.82 1.48 -0.65
CA ALA A 76 -2.38 2.53 0.21
C ALA A 76 -2.09 2.25 1.68
N ALA A 77 -2.26 1.01 2.14
CA ALA A 77 -1.90 0.58 3.49
C ALA A 77 -0.41 0.77 3.79
N ASN A 78 0.47 0.44 2.84
CA ASN A 78 1.91 0.64 2.98
C ASN A 78 2.29 2.12 3.15
N THR A 79 1.69 3.01 2.36
CA THR A 79 1.85 4.47 2.52
C THR A 79 1.33 4.94 3.88
N GLY A 80 0.16 4.43 4.30
CA GLY A 80 -0.43 4.71 5.61
C GLY A 80 0.51 4.32 6.75
N ILE A 81 1.03 3.09 6.76
CA ILE A 81 1.99 2.62 7.77
C ILE A 81 3.27 3.46 7.77
N THR A 82 3.79 3.81 6.59
CA THR A 82 4.98 4.67 6.49
C THR A 82 4.74 6.05 7.12
N SER A 83 3.53 6.62 6.93
CA SER A 83 3.17 7.89 7.57
C SER A 83 3.09 7.77 9.09
N LEU A 84 2.56 6.64 9.61
CA LEU A 84 2.51 6.37 11.04
C LEU A 84 3.91 6.18 11.64
N GLN A 85 4.83 5.54 10.91
CA GLN A 85 6.23 5.43 11.34
C GLN A 85 6.87 6.80 11.50
N LYS A 86 6.72 7.69 10.51
CA LYS A 86 7.21 9.07 10.59
C LYS A 86 6.59 9.84 11.76
N LEU A 87 5.30 9.64 12.03
CA LEU A 87 4.63 10.24 13.19
C LEU A 87 5.24 9.74 14.50
N VAL A 88 5.50 8.44 14.63
CA VAL A 88 6.14 7.87 15.81
C VAL A 88 7.57 8.40 15.99
N ASP A 89 8.33 8.53 14.91
CA ASP A 89 9.69 9.09 14.98
C ASP A 89 9.67 10.57 15.39
N THR A 90 8.72 11.35 14.89
CA THR A 90 8.49 12.73 15.32
C THR A 90 8.11 12.79 16.79
N ALA A 91 7.20 11.94 17.25
CA ALA A 91 6.79 11.87 18.64
C ALA A 91 7.96 11.48 19.56
N LYS A 92 8.83 10.55 19.15
CA LYS A 92 10.08 10.23 19.86
C LYS A 92 11.03 11.41 19.91
N SER A 93 11.20 12.14 18.81
CA SER A 93 12.04 13.34 18.77
C SER A 93 11.53 14.41 19.73
N ILE A 94 10.22 14.65 19.76
CA ILE A 94 9.58 15.57 20.71
C ILE A 94 9.77 15.06 22.14
N ALA A 95 9.55 13.77 22.41
CA ALA A 95 9.75 13.20 23.74
C ALA A 95 11.20 13.35 24.22
N ASN A 96 12.18 13.15 23.34
CA ASN A 96 13.59 13.39 23.63
C ASN A 96 13.89 14.88 23.84
N GLN A 97 13.29 15.77 23.06
CA GLN A 97 13.41 17.22 23.23
C GLN A 97 12.83 17.69 24.57
N VAL A 98 11.70 17.12 25.00
CA VAL A 98 11.09 17.37 26.31
C VAL A 98 11.97 16.79 27.43
N LEU A 99 12.55 15.61 27.26
CA LEU A 99 13.45 15.01 28.24
C LEU A 99 14.75 15.82 28.41
N GLN A 100 15.29 16.36 27.32
CA GLN A 100 16.50 17.20 27.33
C GLN A 100 16.23 18.63 27.77
N THR A 101 15.01 19.12 27.58
CA THR A 101 14.57 20.39 28.16
C THR A 101 14.47 20.18 29.67
N THR A 102 15.54 20.52 30.40
CA THR A 102 15.46 20.77 31.83
C THR A 102 14.23 21.65 32.03
N VAL A 103 13.22 21.16 32.78
CA VAL A 103 12.13 21.98 33.29
C VAL A 103 12.79 23.09 34.08
N GLY A 104 13.06 24.19 33.38
CA GLY A 104 13.70 25.35 33.92
C GLY A 104 12.72 25.98 34.87
N TYR A 105 12.72 25.50 36.11
CA TYR A 105 12.58 26.39 37.23
C TYR A 105 13.80 27.32 37.16
N SER A 106 13.77 28.27 36.23
CA SER A 106 14.51 29.51 36.44
C SER A 106 13.89 30.06 37.70
N SER A 107 14.63 30.01 38.81
CA SER A 107 14.26 30.67 40.05
C SER A 107 13.92 32.12 39.71
N LYS A 108 12.62 32.44 39.58
CA LYS A 108 12.15 33.71 39.04
C LYS A 108 12.40 34.89 39.99
N SER A 109 13.11 34.67 41.10
CA SER A 109 13.64 35.72 41.96
C SER A 109 14.67 35.15 42.91
N THR A 110 15.90 35.65 42.84
CA THR A 110 16.72 35.83 44.04
C THR A 110 16.65 37.31 44.39
N ALA A 111 15.89 37.67 45.42
CA ALA A 111 15.92 39.02 45.98
C ALA A 111 17.12 39.10 46.93
N THR A 112 18.18 39.80 46.54
CA THR A 112 19.25 40.20 47.45
C THR A 112 18.93 41.58 48.01
N SER A 113 18.45 41.63 49.24
CA SER A 113 18.31 42.89 49.99
C SER A 113 19.67 43.27 50.59
N ALA A 114 20.37 44.20 49.93
CA ALA A 114 21.51 44.90 50.52
C ALA A 114 21.01 46.21 51.15
N ILE A 115 21.26 46.42 52.45
CA ILE A 115 21.00 47.72 53.07
C ILE A 115 22.28 48.53 52.97
N ALA A 116 22.21 49.72 52.38
CA ALA A 116 23.28 50.71 52.47
C ALA A 116 23.13 51.50 53.77
N LEU A 117 23.80 51.07 54.84
CA LEU A 117 23.98 51.89 56.04
C LEU A 117 25.25 52.72 55.85
N GLY A 118 25.09 54.02 55.55
CA GLY A 118 26.22 54.96 55.49
C GLY A 118 27.22 54.76 54.34
N GLY A 119 26.80 54.16 53.21
CA GLY A 119 27.61 54.05 51.99
C GLY A 119 28.26 52.69 51.72
N ASN A 120 28.11 51.70 52.61
CA ASN A 120 28.54 50.32 52.36
C ASN A 120 27.33 49.37 52.33
N ALA A 121 27.33 48.43 51.38
CA ALA A 121 26.31 47.39 51.28
C ALA A 121 26.48 46.36 52.42
N ALA A 122 25.49 46.25 53.31
CA ALA A 122 25.44 45.23 54.35
C ALA A 122 24.42 44.14 53.99
N ASN A 123 24.79 42.88 54.20
CA ASN A 123 23.96 41.71 53.94
C ASN A 123 23.05 41.41 55.14
N LEU A 124 21.74 41.45 54.95
CA LEU A 124 20.77 41.28 56.05
C LEU A 124 20.70 39.86 56.63
N VAL A 125 21.17 38.86 55.88
CA VAL A 125 21.13 37.47 56.33
C VAL A 125 22.20 37.16 57.39
N ASP A 126 23.13 38.09 57.63
CA ASP A 126 24.23 37.95 58.60
C ASP A 126 23.91 38.61 59.97
N GLY A 127 22.63 38.79 60.30
CA GLY A 127 22.21 39.22 61.64
C GLY A 127 22.42 40.71 61.97
N THR A 128 22.39 41.59 60.96
CA THR A 128 22.47 43.04 61.19
C THR A 128 21.22 43.55 61.93
N VAL A 129 21.40 44.23 63.08
CA VAL A 129 20.31 44.76 63.91
C VAL A 129 19.90 46.15 63.43
N ILE A 130 18.66 46.29 62.94
CA ILE A 130 18.05 47.59 62.60
C ILE A 130 17.48 48.23 63.86
N LYS A 131 17.83 49.49 64.13
CA LYS A 131 17.33 50.23 65.29
C LYS A 131 16.18 51.15 64.90
N SER A 132 15.36 51.52 65.89
CA SER A 132 14.28 52.48 65.71
C SER A 132 14.86 53.84 65.30
N GLY A 133 14.51 54.31 64.10
CA GLY A 133 15.00 55.56 63.50
C GLY A 133 15.90 55.37 62.27
N ASP A 134 16.35 54.14 61.97
CA ASP A 134 17.12 53.86 60.75
C ASP A 134 16.20 53.92 59.51
N ILE A 135 16.63 54.63 58.46
CA ILE A 135 15.90 54.72 57.19
C ILE A 135 16.37 53.60 56.26
N LEU A 136 15.47 52.69 55.90
CA LEU A 136 15.72 51.65 54.90
C LEU A 136 15.46 52.20 53.50
N ALA A 137 16.51 52.32 52.69
CA ALA A 137 16.38 52.58 51.26
C ALA A 137 16.25 51.24 50.51
N ILE A 138 15.04 50.88 50.08
CA ILE A 138 14.82 49.73 49.20
C ILE A 138 15.02 50.21 47.76
N ALA A 139 16.17 49.90 47.17
CA ALA A 139 16.36 50.11 45.74
C ALA A 139 15.75 48.92 44.98
N SER A 140 14.68 49.16 44.21
CA SER A 140 14.25 48.22 43.19
C SER A 140 15.10 48.45 41.95
N THR A 141 16.05 47.55 41.66
CA THR A 141 16.65 47.51 40.33
C THR A 141 15.66 46.81 39.41
N GLY A 142 14.89 47.60 38.66
CA GLY A 142 14.03 47.06 37.61
C GLY A 142 14.88 46.69 36.40
N GLY A 143 14.78 45.43 35.98
CA GLY A 143 15.17 44.92 34.65
C GLY A 143 16.64 44.98 34.31
#